data_AF-A0A2V6F6G2-F1
#
_entry.id   AF-A0A2V6F6G2-F1
#
_cell.length_a   1.000
_cell.length_b   1.000
_cell.length_c   1.000
_cell.angle_alpha   90.00
_cell.angle_beta   90.00
_cell.angle_gamma   90.00
#
_symmetry.space_group_name_H-M   'P 1'
#
loop_
_entity.id
_entity.type
_entity.pdbx_description
1 polymer ?
#
loop_
_entity_poly.entity_id
_entity_poly.type
_entity_poly.pdbx_seq_one_letter_code
_entity_poly.pdbx_strand_id
1 'polypeptide(L)'
;MKFLGFYPETAVARARAAGVPPRVPTLAQSLGVGAGGFCLVAVVVFSIIAATDKWMRHHLGEVGSYGVWALLFVIPAGELFRRLVISPAPVFRFYVLFTLAFLLYSTAWTTGYVLLRNKPGEWLGSLLAAMALGLTLATAFDAPKQVLKVIAILFVARSVGYFTGEYLHQAVSGMAGWLLWGAGYGLGLGAGLGYTLYACQAPARERLKAVPASAAPSTMSG
;
A
#
# COMPACT_ATOMS: atom_id res chain seq x y z
N MET A 1 14.41 -9.17 -5.13
CA MET A 1 13.72 -7.90 -5.49
C MET A 1 14.65 -6.75 -5.92
N LYS A 2 15.99 -6.89 -5.84
CA LYS A 2 16.96 -5.83 -6.24
C LYS A 2 16.71 -5.22 -7.63
N PHE A 3 16.32 -6.04 -8.61
CA PHE A 3 16.04 -5.63 -9.99
C PHE A 3 14.92 -4.57 -10.12
N LEU A 4 14.03 -4.46 -9.12
CA LEU A 4 12.95 -3.44 -9.13
C LEU A 4 13.49 -2.02 -8.89
N GLY A 5 14.71 -1.87 -8.37
CA GLY A 5 15.39 -0.57 -8.23
C GLY A 5 14.85 0.31 -7.09
N PHE A 6 14.22 -0.29 -6.08
CA PHE A 6 13.77 0.38 -4.85
C PHE A 6 14.79 0.31 -3.70
N TYR A 7 15.92 -0.37 -3.93
CA TYR A 7 17.01 -0.39 -2.96
C TYR A 7 17.52 1.03 -2.70
N PRO A 8 17.92 1.34 -1.45
CA PRO A 8 18.31 2.69 -1.07
C PRO A 8 19.47 3.24 -1.92
N GLU A 9 20.46 2.42 -2.30
CA GLU A 9 21.56 2.80 -3.19
C GLU A 9 21.04 3.29 -4.55
N THR A 10 20.17 2.48 -5.18
CA THR A 10 19.63 2.74 -6.51
C THR A 10 18.66 3.93 -6.51
N ALA A 11 17.86 4.06 -5.45
CA ALA A 11 16.96 5.20 -5.29
C ALA A 11 17.73 6.52 -5.15
N VAL A 12 18.78 6.55 -4.34
CA VAL A 12 19.64 7.72 -4.13
C VAL A 12 20.42 8.06 -5.42
N ALA A 13 21.02 7.06 -6.07
CA ALA A 13 21.75 7.26 -7.33
C ALA A 13 20.86 7.88 -8.41
N ARG A 14 19.63 7.36 -8.55
CA ARG A 14 18.64 7.88 -9.50
C ARG A 14 18.16 9.29 -9.15
N ALA A 15 17.92 9.56 -7.87
CA ALA A 15 17.57 10.90 -7.39
C ALA A 15 18.66 11.93 -7.73
N ARG A 16 19.93 11.57 -7.56
CA ARG A 16 21.07 12.44 -7.89
C ARG A 16 21.26 12.63 -9.40
N ALA A 17 21.09 11.57 -10.18
CA ALA A 17 21.24 11.61 -11.63
C ALA A 17 20.14 12.41 -12.33
N ALA A 18 19.00 12.64 -11.69
CA ALA A 18 17.84 13.29 -12.31
C ALA A 18 18.00 14.79 -12.56
N GLY A 19 19.02 15.44 -11.96
CA GLY A 19 19.23 16.89 -12.10
C GLY A 19 18.13 17.77 -11.49
N VAL A 20 17.13 17.18 -10.85
CA VAL A 20 16.03 17.86 -10.16
C VAL A 20 15.97 17.44 -8.69
N PRO A 21 15.60 18.34 -7.76
CA PRO A 21 15.47 17.99 -6.35
C PRO A 21 14.52 16.80 -6.15
N PRO A 22 14.92 15.74 -5.42
CA PRO A 22 14.06 14.60 -5.19
C PRO A 22 12.88 14.99 -4.30
N ARG A 23 11.68 14.56 -4.68
CA ARG A 23 10.51 14.69 -3.81
C ARG A 23 10.58 13.61 -2.74
N VAL A 24 10.70 14.02 -1.49
CA VAL A 24 10.76 13.13 -0.32
C VAL A 24 9.49 13.32 0.51
N PRO A 25 8.55 12.35 0.47
CA PRO A 25 7.30 12.46 1.23
C PRO A 25 7.55 12.52 2.74
N THR A 26 6.84 13.41 3.42
CA THR A 26 6.83 13.46 4.90
C THR A 26 5.91 12.37 5.47
N LEU A 27 6.01 12.11 6.78
CA LEU A 27 5.10 11.18 7.44
C LEU A 27 3.63 11.64 7.34
N ALA A 28 3.38 12.92 7.61
CA ALA A 28 2.04 13.50 7.54
C ALA A 28 1.45 13.40 6.13
N GLN A 29 2.25 13.70 5.10
CA GLN A 29 1.82 13.52 3.70
C GLN A 29 1.53 12.05 3.39
N SER A 30 2.38 11.13 3.86
CA SER A 30 2.21 9.70 3.59
C SER A 30 0.97 9.13 4.27
N LEU A 31 0.68 9.54 5.50
CA LEU A 31 -0.54 9.18 6.22
C LEU A 31 -1.79 9.81 5.58
N GLY A 32 -1.75 11.12 5.28
CA GLY A 32 -2.89 11.83 4.71
C GLY A 32 -3.27 11.33 3.31
N VAL A 33 -2.29 11.21 2.42
CA VAL A 33 -2.50 10.66 1.07
C VAL A 33 -2.85 9.17 1.13
N GLY A 34 -2.19 8.40 2.00
CA GLY A 34 -2.46 6.98 2.16
C GLY A 34 -3.89 6.72 2.65
N ALA A 35 -4.26 7.30 3.80
CA ALA A 35 -5.59 7.11 4.39
C ALA A 35 -6.70 7.75 3.54
N GLY A 36 -6.57 9.05 3.22
CA GLY A 36 -7.60 9.78 2.48
C GLY A 36 -7.74 9.29 1.04
N GLY A 37 -6.61 9.13 0.34
CA GLY A 37 -6.63 8.66 -1.04
C GLY A 37 -7.14 7.23 -1.17
N PHE A 38 -6.72 6.31 -0.30
CA PHE A 38 -7.15 4.93 -0.39
C PHE A 38 -8.59 4.73 0.14
N CYS A 39 -9.07 5.59 1.05
CA CYS A 39 -10.49 5.70 1.39
C CYS A 39 -11.34 6.00 0.16
N LEU A 40 -10.97 7.02 -0.62
CA LEU A 40 -11.69 7.34 -1.87
C LEU A 40 -11.67 6.17 -2.87
N VAL A 41 -10.50 5.54 -3.06
CA VAL A 41 -10.38 4.35 -3.91
C VAL A 41 -11.31 3.25 -3.42
N ALA A 42 -11.27 2.90 -2.13
CA ALA A 42 -12.09 1.84 -1.57
C ALA A 42 -13.59 2.13 -1.70
N VAL A 43 -14.05 3.35 -1.41
CA VAL A 43 -15.46 3.74 -1.57
C VAL A 43 -15.92 3.54 -3.02
N VAL A 44 -15.12 3.95 -4.00
CA VAL A 44 -15.44 3.75 -5.43
C VAL A 44 -15.46 2.26 -5.77
N VAL A 45 -14.49 1.47 -5.31
CA VAL A 45 -14.46 0.04 -5.63
C VAL A 45 -15.64 -0.70 -4.97
N PHE A 46 -15.92 -0.43 -3.70
CA PHE A 46 -17.04 -1.07 -3.00
C PHE A 46 -18.40 -0.63 -3.53
N SER A 47 -18.55 0.58 -4.07
CA SER A 47 -19.79 0.99 -4.75
C SER A 47 -20.02 0.19 -6.04
N ILE A 48 -18.95 -0.03 -6.82
CA ILE A 48 -18.99 -0.88 -8.02
C ILE A 48 -19.35 -2.31 -7.62
N ILE A 49 -18.67 -2.88 -6.61
CA ILE A 49 -18.95 -4.24 -6.12
C ILE A 49 -20.41 -4.35 -5.68
N ALA A 50 -20.90 -3.43 -4.85
CA ALA A 50 -22.28 -3.43 -4.37
C ALA A 50 -23.30 -3.42 -5.52
N ALA A 51 -23.02 -2.69 -6.61
CA ALA A 51 -23.88 -2.61 -7.78
C ALA A 51 -23.78 -3.85 -8.71
N THR A 52 -22.63 -4.52 -8.75
CA THR A 52 -22.32 -5.49 -9.82
C THR A 52 -22.04 -6.92 -9.34
N ASP A 53 -21.94 -7.18 -8.02
CA ASP A 53 -21.51 -8.47 -7.45
C ASP A 53 -22.28 -9.67 -8.04
N LYS A 54 -23.62 -9.64 -8.01
CA LYS A 54 -24.46 -10.72 -8.56
C LYS A 54 -24.22 -10.94 -10.05
N TRP A 55 -24.10 -9.86 -10.82
CA TRP A 55 -23.88 -9.93 -12.26
C TRP A 55 -22.50 -10.50 -12.59
N MET A 56 -21.45 -10.05 -11.92
CA MET A 56 -20.09 -10.55 -12.12
C MET A 56 -19.98 -12.02 -11.74
N ARG A 57 -20.53 -12.43 -10.59
CA ARG A 57 -20.50 -13.84 -10.17
C ARG A 57 -21.24 -14.74 -11.13
N HIS A 58 -22.34 -14.28 -11.73
CA HIS A 58 -23.09 -15.04 -12.73
C HIS A 58 -22.32 -15.23 -14.05
N HIS A 59 -21.65 -14.19 -14.55
CA HIS A 59 -21.01 -14.22 -15.88
C HIS A 59 -19.54 -14.64 -15.85
N LEU A 60 -18.80 -14.29 -14.79
CA LEU A 60 -17.35 -14.52 -14.67
C LEU A 60 -17.01 -15.63 -13.68
N GLY A 61 -18.01 -16.13 -12.94
CA GLY A 61 -17.79 -17.02 -11.81
C GLY A 61 -17.12 -16.30 -10.63
N GLU A 62 -16.87 -17.06 -9.57
CA GLU A 62 -16.29 -16.54 -8.34
C GLU A 62 -14.84 -16.06 -8.53
N VAL A 63 -14.00 -16.90 -9.13
CA VAL A 63 -12.57 -16.58 -9.38
C VAL A 63 -12.43 -15.36 -10.30
N GLY A 64 -13.22 -15.30 -11.38
CA GLY A 64 -13.21 -14.16 -12.30
C GLY A 64 -13.62 -12.86 -11.62
N SER A 65 -14.65 -12.91 -10.76
CA SER A 65 -15.10 -11.74 -9.98
C SER A 65 -14.00 -11.22 -9.06
N TYR A 66 -13.33 -12.10 -8.32
CA TYR A 66 -12.19 -11.71 -7.47
C TYR A 66 -11.03 -11.12 -8.27
N GLY A 67 -10.75 -11.65 -9.47
CA GLY A 67 -9.75 -11.09 -10.38
C GLY A 67 -10.07 -9.65 -10.78
N VAL A 68 -11.33 -9.38 -11.16
CA VAL A 68 -11.79 -8.02 -11.49
C VAL A 68 -11.66 -7.08 -10.28
N TRP A 69 -12.09 -7.51 -9.08
CA TRP A 69 -11.97 -6.68 -7.88
C TRP A 69 -10.53 -6.37 -7.52
N ALA A 70 -9.63 -7.35 -7.68
CA ALA A 70 -8.21 -7.13 -7.46
C ALA A 70 -7.67 -6.04 -8.41
N LEU A 71 -8.04 -6.07 -9.69
CA LEU A 71 -7.65 -5.03 -10.65
C LEU A 71 -8.21 -3.65 -10.29
N LEU A 72 -9.48 -3.60 -9.88
CA LEU A 72 -10.15 -2.37 -9.44
C LEU A 72 -9.45 -1.73 -8.23
N PHE A 73 -8.83 -2.51 -7.34
CA PHE A 73 -7.98 -1.97 -6.28
C PHE A 73 -6.57 -1.62 -6.79
N VAL A 74 -5.91 -2.56 -7.48
CA VAL A 74 -4.49 -2.47 -7.83
C VAL A 74 -4.18 -1.27 -8.72
N ILE A 75 -5.01 -0.99 -9.72
CA ILE A 75 -4.77 0.10 -10.67
C ILE A 75 -4.81 1.47 -9.98
N PRO A 76 -5.93 1.92 -9.37
CA PRO A 76 -5.99 3.24 -8.75
C PRO A 76 -5.13 3.34 -7.48
N ALA A 77 -4.99 2.27 -6.71
CA ALA A 77 -4.12 2.30 -5.54
C ALA A 77 -2.64 2.34 -5.92
N GLY A 78 -2.22 1.65 -6.99
CA GLY A 78 -0.88 1.76 -7.55
C GLY A 78 -0.55 3.20 -7.97
N GLU A 79 -1.49 3.86 -8.65
CA GLU A 79 -1.38 5.28 -9.02
C GLU A 79 -1.28 6.20 -7.80
N LEU A 80 -2.06 5.94 -6.76
CA LEU A 80 -2.03 6.70 -5.52
C LEU A 80 -0.69 6.52 -4.79
N PHE A 81 -0.31 5.28 -4.51
CA PHE A 81 0.82 4.97 -3.65
C PHE A 81 2.18 5.19 -4.30
N ARG A 82 2.28 5.20 -5.64
CA ARG A 82 3.54 5.60 -6.30
C ARG A 82 3.93 7.04 -5.93
N ARG A 83 2.94 7.89 -5.61
CA ARG A 83 3.17 9.27 -5.15
C ARG A 83 3.74 9.33 -3.74
N LEU A 84 3.82 8.22 -3.02
CA LEU A 84 4.49 8.13 -1.72
C LEU A 84 5.89 7.54 -1.80
N VAL A 85 6.36 7.21 -3.00
CA VAL A 85 7.74 6.78 -3.24
C VAL A 85 8.62 7.99 -3.58
N ILE A 86 9.84 8.00 -3.07
CA ILE A 86 10.87 9.01 -3.35
C ILE A 86 11.09 9.09 -4.86
N SER A 87 10.92 10.29 -5.42
CA SER A 87 11.03 10.52 -6.86
C SER A 87 12.48 10.85 -7.28
N PRO A 88 12.88 10.55 -8.52
CA PRO A 88 12.11 9.84 -9.56
C PRO A 88 11.91 8.37 -9.16
N ALA A 89 10.73 7.80 -9.40
CA ALA A 89 10.45 6.38 -9.14
C ALA A 89 10.04 5.71 -10.46
N PRO A 90 10.56 4.50 -10.76
CA PRO A 90 10.18 3.78 -11.96
C PRO A 90 8.71 3.32 -11.87
N VAL A 91 7.83 3.99 -12.62
CA VAL A 91 6.37 3.80 -12.55
C VAL A 91 6.00 2.32 -12.74
N PHE A 92 6.42 1.71 -13.85
CA PHE A 92 6.11 0.31 -14.16
C PHE A 92 6.58 -0.65 -13.05
N ARG A 93 7.80 -0.46 -12.54
CA ARG A 93 8.35 -1.32 -11.49
C ARG A 93 7.59 -1.18 -10.17
N PHE A 94 7.03 0.01 -9.89
CA PHE A 94 6.17 0.20 -8.71
C PHE A 94 4.86 -0.57 -8.87
N TYR A 95 4.22 -0.50 -10.04
CA TYR A 95 3.01 -1.29 -10.30
C TYR A 95 3.27 -2.79 -10.16
N VAL A 96 4.39 -3.31 -10.69
CA VAL A 96 4.77 -4.72 -10.50
C VAL A 96 4.93 -5.06 -9.02
N LEU A 97 5.66 -4.24 -8.27
CA LEU A 97 5.85 -4.43 -6.83
C LEU A 97 4.50 -4.43 -6.07
N PHE A 98 3.68 -3.40 -6.31
CA PHE A 98 2.42 -3.21 -5.62
C PHE A 98 1.43 -4.33 -5.95
N THR A 99 1.34 -4.73 -7.22
CA THR A 99 0.50 -5.85 -7.66
C THR A 99 0.91 -7.15 -6.98
N LEU A 100 2.20 -7.48 -6.99
CA LEU A 100 2.72 -8.67 -6.32
C LEU A 100 2.42 -8.65 -4.82
N ALA A 101 2.67 -7.52 -4.17
CA ALA A 101 2.42 -7.35 -2.74
C ALA A 101 0.93 -7.49 -2.41
N PHE A 102 0.04 -6.92 -3.22
CA PHE A 102 -1.40 -7.02 -3.07
C PHE A 102 -1.91 -8.45 -3.29
N LEU A 103 -1.40 -9.17 -4.29
CA LEU A 103 -1.77 -10.55 -4.55
C LEU A 103 -1.36 -11.49 -3.41
N LEU A 104 -0.14 -11.32 -2.88
CA LEU A 104 0.33 -12.06 -1.71
C LEU A 104 -0.50 -11.74 -0.47
N TYR A 105 -0.80 -10.46 -0.25
CA TYR A 105 -1.69 -9.99 0.81
C TYR A 105 -3.07 -10.65 0.72
N SER A 106 -3.71 -10.63 -0.45
CA SER A 106 -5.06 -11.18 -0.65
C SER A 106 -5.08 -12.69 -0.49
N THR A 107 -4.07 -13.39 -1.03
CA THR A 107 -3.94 -14.84 -0.88
C THR A 107 -3.77 -15.22 0.59
N ALA A 108 -2.87 -14.54 1.31
CA ALA A 108 -2.62 -14.79 2.73
C ALA A 108 -3.87 -14.53 3.60
N TRP A 109 -4.62 -13.47 3.31
CA TRP A 109 -5.89 -13.21 3.99
C TRP A 109 -6.90 -14.33 3.74
N THR A 110 -7.12 -14.69 2.47
CA THR A 110 -8.06 -15.73 2.06
C THR A 110 -7.70 -17.07 2.68
N THR A 111 -6.42 -17.46 2.70
CA THR A 111 -5.96 -18.68 3.37
C THR A 111 -6.31 -18.66 4.86
N GLY A 112 -6.01 -17.57 5.58
CA GLY A 112 -6.33 -17.46 7.00
C GLY A 112 -7.84 -17.56 7.28
N TYR A 113 -8.66 -16.92 6.44
CA TYR A 113 -10.11 -16.99 6.55
C TYR A 113 -10.65 -18.38 6.23
N VAL A 114 -10.23 -19.00 5.12
CA VAL A 114 -10.75 -20.30 4.67
C VAL A 114 -10.41 -21.44 5.62
N LEU A 115 -9.28 -21.35 6.34
CA LEU A 115 -8.88 -22.37 7.31
C LEU A 115 -9.84 -22.50 8.50
N LEU A 116 -10.39 -21.38 8.99
CA LEU A 116 -11.23 -21.37 10.21
C LEU A 116 -12.68 -20.95 9.97
N ARG A 117 -12.96 -20.20 8.88
CA ARG A 117 -14.28 -19.70 8.44
C ARG A 117 -15.12 -19.04 9.54
N ASN A 118 -14.45 -18.36 10.46
CA ASN A 118 -15.05 -17.72 11.63
C ASN A 118 -14.26 -16.46 12.01
N LYS A 119 -14.67 -15.79 13.10
CA LYS A 119 -13.98 -14.57 13.60
C LYS A 119 -12.49 -14.79 13.89
N PRO A 120 -12.05 -15.88 14.56
CA PRO A 120 -10.63 -16.21 14.63
C PRO A 120 -9.92 -16.29 13.27
N GLY A 121 -10.58 -16.84 12.25
CA GLY A 121 -10.07 -16.86 10.86
C GLY A 121 -9.87 -15.47 10.27
N GLU A 122 -10.76 -14.53 10.54
CA GLU A 122 -10.60 -13.14 10.12
C GLU A 122 -9.39 -12.48 10.78
N TRP A 123 -9.17 -12.70 12.07
CA TRP A 123 -7.98 -12.21 12.78
C TRP A 123 -6.69 -12.85 12.25
N LEU A 124 -6.68 -14.16 12.06
CA LEU A 124 -5.55 -14.88 11.49
C LEU A 124 -5.22 -14.39 10.08
N GLY A 125 -6.24 -14.30 9.22
CA GLY A 125 -6.09 -13.75 7.87
C GLY A 125 -5.57 -12.31 7.91
N SER A 126 -6.03 -11.50 8.85
CA SER A 126 -5.56 -10.12 9.02
C SER A 126 -4.07 -10.04 9.37
N LEU A 127 -3.60 -10.93 10.25
CA LEU A 127 -2.18 -11.02 10.61
C LEU A 127 -1.34 -11.53 9.43
N LEU A 128 -1.74 -12.63 8.80
CA LEU A 128 -1.02 -13.21 7.66
C LEU A 128 -0.91 -12.23 6.49
N ALA A 129 -1.98 -11.51 6.20
CA ALA A 129 -1.99 -10.50 5.15
C ALA A 129 -1.07 -9.31 5.47
N ALA A 130 -1.08 -8.82 6.71
CA ALA A 130 -0.17 -7.76 7.17
C ALA A 130 1.30 -8.22 7.11
N MET A 131 1.58 -9.47 7.50
CA MET A 131 2.91 -10.07 7.36
C MET A 131 3.35 -10.14 5.89
N ALA A 132 2.52 -10.69 5.01
CA ALA A 132 2.83 -10.81 3.59
C ALA A 132 3.12 -9.44 2.95
N LEU A 133 2.26 -8.45 3.22
CA LEU A 133 2.41 -7.09 2.68
C LEU A 133 3.65 -6.38 3.25
N GLY A 134 3.81 -6.42 4.59
CA GLY A 134 4.90 -5.77 5.30
C GLY A 134 6.27 -6.35 4.94
N LEU A 135 6.40 -7.68 4.87
CA LEU A 135 7.62 -8.35 4.44
C LEU A 135 7.96 -8.00 2.98
N THR A 136 6.99 -8.09 2.08
CA THR A 136 7.21 -7.80 0.66
C THR A 136 7.73 -6.38 0.45
N LEU A 137 7.11 -5.38 1.09
CA LEU A 137 7.54 -4.00 0.97
C LEU A 137 8.88 -3.75 1.69
N ALA A 138 9.07 -4.24 2.91
CA ALA A 138 10.33 -4.07 3.62
C ALA A 138 11.52 -4.71 2.88
N THR A 139 11.32 -5.88 2.26
CA THR A 139 12.34 -6.51 1.41
C THR A 139 12.59 -5.72 0.13
N ALA A 140 11.55 -5.17 -0.52
CA ALA A 140 11.72 -4.40 -1.75
C ALA A 140 12.53 -3.11 -1.54
N PHE A 141 12.35 -2.45 -0.39
CA PHE A 141 13.03 -1.21 -0.01
C PHE A 141 14.29 -1.42 0.85
N ASP A 142 14.71 -2.66 1.08
CA ASP A 142 15.88 -3.04 1.89
C ASP A 142 15.85 -2.45 3.32
N ALA A 143 14.72 -2.60 4.00
CA ALA A 143 14.46 -2.03 5.32
C ALA A 143 14.16 -3.11 6.39
N PRO A 144 15.08 -4.08 6.64
CA PRO A 144 14.83 -5.18 7.57
C PRO A 144 14.54 -4.71 9.00
N LYS A 145 15.18 -3.60 9.43
CA LYS A 145 14.96 -2.98 10.75
C LYS A 145 13.53 -2.48 10.95
N GLN A 146 12.77 -2.28 9.87
CA GLN A 146 11.39 -1.78 9.93
C GLN A 146 10.35 -2.88 9.89
N VAL A 147 10.71 -4.14 9.58
CA VAL A 147 9.78 -5.25 9.33
C VAL A 147 8.75 -5.41 10.44
N LEU A 148 9.19 -5.58 11.68
CA LEU A 148 8.28 -5.79 12.81
C LEU A 148 7.34 -4.59 13.00
N LYS A 149 7.87 -3.38 12.87
CA LYS A 149 7.13 -2.13 13.04
C LYS A 149 6.05 -1.96 11.97
N VAL A 150 6.39 -2.22 10.71
CA VAL A 150 5.42 -2.09 9.61
C VAL A 150 4.36 -3.18 9.66
N ILE A 151 4.71 -4.42 10.01
CA ILE A 151 3.73 -5.50 10.19
C ILE A 151 2.76 -5.14 11.32
N ALA A 152 3.26 -4.69 12.47
CA ALA A 152 2.41 -4.31 13.60
C ALA A 152 1.46 -3.17 13.23
N ILE A 153 1.96 -2.11 12.57
CA ILE A 153 1.13 -0.97 12.17
C ILE A 153 0.12 -1.36 11.08
N LEU A 154 0.53 -2.15 10.08
CA LEU A 154 -0.39 -2.67 9.07
C LEU A 154 -1.48 -3.52 9.71
N PHE A 155 -1.12 -4.43 10.61
CA PHE A 155 -2.08 -5.29 11.29
C PHE A 155 -3.08 -4.47 12.09
N VAL A 156 -2.62 -3.55 12.94
CA VAL A 156 -3.49 -2.71 13.76
C VAL A 156 -4.38 -1.80 12.90
N ALA A 157 -3.78 -1.00 12.01
CA ALA A 157 -4.53 -0.03 11.22
C ALA A 157 -5.56 -0.69 10.30
N ARG A 158 -5.18 -1.80 9.64
CA ARG A 158 -6.10 -2.59 8.82
C ARG A 158 -7.19 -3.24 9.66
N SER A 159 -6.87 -3.83 10.81
CA SER A 159 -7.86 -4.51 11.65
C SER A 159 -8.90 -3.51 12.16
N VAL A 160 -8.46 -2.35 12.65
CA VAL A 160 -9.36 -1.26 13.02
C VAL A 160 -10.25 -0.87 11.84
N GLY A 161 -9.69 -0.58 10.68
CA GLY A 161 -10.49 -0.22 9.50
C GLY A 161 -11.46 -1.31 9.06
N TYR A 162 -11.03 -2.57 9.04
CA TYR A 162 -11.82 -3.73 8.65
C TYR A 162 -13.01 -3.95 9.60
N PHE A 163 -12.76 -4.05 10.91
CA PHE A 163 -13.82 -4.32 11.88
C PHE A 163 -14.74 -3.11 12.10
N THR A 164 -14.23 -1.89 11.99
CA THR A 164 -15.10 -0.69 11.97
C THR A 164 -15.97 -0.66 10.73
N GLY A 165 -15.40 -0.95 9.54
CA GLY A 165 -16.17 -1.06 8.31
C GLY A 165 -17.27 -2.13 8.42
N GLU A 166 -16.96 -3.27 9.04
CA GLU A 166 -17.92 -4.33 9.33
C GLU A 166 -19.07 -3.89 10.21
N TYR A 167 -18.74 -3.29 11.34
CA TYR A 167 -19.74 -2.77 12.24
C TYR A 167 -20.68 -1.77 11.54
N LEU A 168 -20.14 -0.85 10.74
CA LEU A 168 -20.93 0.15 10.02
C LEU A 168 -21.83 -0.46 8.94
N HIS A 169 -21.33 -1.45 8.19
CA HIS A 169 -22.12 -2.15 7.18
C HIS A 169 -23.26 -2.96 7.79
N GLN A 170 -23.06 -3.55 8.97
CA GLN A 170 -24.12 -4.25 9.69
C GLN A 170 -25.16 -3.28 10.26
N ALA A 171 -24.73 -2.07 10.66
CA ALA A 171 -25.62 -1.05 11.20
C ALA A 171 -26.46 -0.34 10.12
N VAL A 172 -25.98 -0.26 8.88
CA VAL A 172 -26.64 0.46 7.78
C VAL A 172 -26.80 -0.46 6.58
N SER A 173 -28.04 -0.73 6.17
CA SER A 173 -28.32 -1.64 5.05
C SER A 173 -28.13 -1.00 3.67
N GLY A 174 -28.03 -1.86 2.65
CA GLY A 174 -28.00 -1.44 1.24
C GLY A 174 -26.70 -0.78 0.81
N MET A 175 -26.79 0.10 -0.20
CA MET A 175 -25.61 0.74 -0.81
C MET A 175 -24.82 1.57 0.21
N ALA A 176 -25.51 2.31 1.10
CA ALA A 176 -24.84 3.14 2.10
C ALA A 176 -23.93 2.33 3.03
N GLY A 177 -24.35 1.14 3.44
CA GLY A 177 -23.52 0.22 4.22
C GLY A 177 -22.22 -0.16 3.51
N TRP A 178 -22.28 -0.47 2.22
CA TRP A 178 -21.10 -0.81 1.43
C TRP A 178 -20.12 0.36 1.27
N LEU A 179 -20.64 1.58 1.11
CA LEU A 179 -19.82 2.78 1.07
C LEU A 179 -19.11 3.02 2.41
N LEU A 180 -19.83 2.84 3.53
CA LEU A 180 -19.26 2.96 4.87
C LEU A 180 -18.23 1.87 5.16
N TRP A 181 -18.47 0.63 4.71
CA TRP A 181 -17.47 -0.43 4.74
C TRP A 181 -16.20 0.00 4.00
N GLY A 182 -16.35 0.47 2.76
CA GLY A 182 -15.24 0.93 1.95
C GLY A 182 -14.47 2.08 2.59
N ALA A 183 -15.18 3.04 3.20
CA ALA A 183 -14.56 4.15 3.91
C ALA A 183 -13.74 3.67 5.13
N GLY A 184 -14.33 2.84 6.00
CA GLY A 184 -13.66 2.30 7.18
C GLY A 184 -12.43 1.48 6.80
N TYR A 185 -12.60 0.53 5.87
CA TYR A 185 -11.52 -0.31 5.38
C TYR A 185 -10.41 0.51 4.71
N GLY A 186 -10.79 1.44 3.84
CA GLY A 186 -9.86 2.28 3.08
C GLY A 186 -9.06 3.23 3.96
N LEU A 187 -9.65 3.84 4.98
CA LEU A 187 -8.93 4.66 5.95
C LEU A 187 -7.88 3.84 6.71
N GLY A 188 -8.26 2.68 7.25
CA GLY A 188 -7.37 1.83 8.03
C GLY A 188 -6.21 1.26 7.22
N LEU A 189 -6.51 0.56 6.12
CA LEU A 189 -5.46 -0.02 5.27
C LEU A 189 -4.62 1.07 4.60
N GLY A 190 -5.26 2.17 4.16
CA GLY A 190 -4.59 3.32 3.56
C GLY A 190 -3.57 3.97 4.48
N ALA A 191 -3.93 4.19 5.75
CA ALA A 191 -3.02 4.70 6.77
C ALA A 191 -1.83 3.75 6.99
N GLY A 192 -2.11 2.44 7.11
CA GLY A 192 -1.07 1.43 7.28
C GLY A 192 -0.09 1.35 6.11
N LEU A 193 -0.59 1.39 4.87
CA LEU A 193 0.23 1.42 3.65
C LEU A 193 1.03 2.71 3.53
N GLY A 194 0.40 3.85 3.78
CA GLY A 194 1.07 5.16 3.81
C GLY A 194 2.23 5.19 4.81
N TYR A 195 1.99 4.73 6.03
CA TYR A 195 3.03 4.55 7.03
C TYR A 195 4.14 3.61 6.57
N THR A 196 3.77 2.45 6.02
CA THR A 196 4.74 1.42 5.60
C THR A 196 5.68 1.93 4.53
N LEU A 197 5.14 2.57 3.49
CA LEU A 197 5.95 3.19 2.44
C LEU A 197 6.87 4.26 3.00
N TYR A 198 6.38 5.08 3.94
CA TYR A 198 7.24 6.03 4.64
C TYR A 198 8.35 5.31 5.41
N ALA A 199 8.04 4.39 6.31
CA ALA A 199 9.03 3.73 7.17
C ALA A 199 10.09 2.96 6.36
N CYS A 200 9.67 2.18 5.36
CA CYS A 200 10.56 1.37 4.53
C CYS A 200 11.57 2.21 3.72
N GLN A 201 11.26 3.47 3.44
CA GLN A 201 12.18 4.38 2.72
C GLN A 201 13.14 5.14 3.63
N ALA A 202 13.17 4.87 4.94
CA ALA A 202 14.07 5.55 5.89
C ALA A 202 15.57 5.49 5.49
N PRO A 203 16.14 4.34 5.08
CA PRO A 203 17.55 4.28 4.70
C PRO A 203 17.89 5.18 3.50
N ALA A 204 16.98 5.28 2.51
CA ALA A 204 17.15 6.15 1.36
C ALA A 204 17.10 7.63 1.76
N ARG A 205 16.17 8.01 2.66
CA ARG A 205 16.07 9.38 3.18
C ARG A 205 17.31 9.80 3.96
N GLU A 206 17.85 8.93 4.81
CA GLU A 206 19.06 9.21 5.59
C GLU A 206 20.26 9.51 4.68
N ARG A 207 20.43 8.71 3.62
CA ARG A 207 21.52 8.90 2.64
C ARG A 207 21.37 10.14 1.77
N LEU A 208 20.13 10.56 1.50
CA LEU A 208 19.87 11.83 0.83
C LEU A 208 20.23 13.03 1.73
N LYS A 209 20.12 12.90 3.06
CA LYS A 209 20.52 13.96 4.02
C LYS A 209 22.03 13.99 4.29
N ALA A 210 22.69 12.84 4.27
CA ALA A 210 24.08 12.70 4.71
C ALA A 210 25.14 13.27 3.76
N VAL A 211 24.78 13.75 2.56
CA VAL A 211 25.74 14.36 1.63
C VAL A 211 25.58 15.87 1.67
N PRO A 212 26.50 16.60 2.32
CA PRO A 212 26.56 18.05 2.18
C PRO A 212 26.89 18.42 0.73
N ALA A 213 26.51 19.63 0.34
CA ALA A 213 26.75 20.25 -0.98
C ALA A 213 28.25 20.50 -1.28
N SER A 214 29.12 19.55 -0.95
CA SER A 214 30.56 19.60 -1.22
C SER A 214 30.82 19.14 -2.64
N ALA A 215 30.51 20.02 -3.59
CA ALA A 215 31.17 20.15 -4.89
C ALA A 215 30.49 21.32 -5.64
N ALA A 216 30.47 22.51 -5.03
CA ALA A 216 30.51 23.70 -5.87
C ALA A 216 31.89 23.65 -6.55
N PRO A 217 31.98 23.53 -7.89
CA PRO A 217 33.26 23.60 -8.56
C PRO A 217 33.90 24.92 -8.15
N SER A 218 35.07 24.83 -7.52
CA SER A 218 35.94 25.98 -7.30
C SER A 218 36.16 26.60 -8.66
N THR A 219 35.51 27.75 -8.88
CA THR A 219 35.77 28.61 -10.03
C THR A 219 37.24 28.99 -9.95
N MET A 220 38.08 28.28 -10.70
CA MET A 220 39.44 28.71 -10.97
C MET A 220 39.33 29.96 -11.83
N SER A 221 39.31 31.12 -11.19
CA SER A 221 39.65 32.39 -11.83
C SER A 221 41.15 32.35 -12.12
N GLY A 222 41.49 32.09 -13.38
CA GLY A 222 42.79 32.39 -13.96
C GLY A 222 42.80 33.80 -14.50
#